data_AF-A0A0N0A6Q3-F1
#
_entry.id   AF-A0A0N0A6Q3-F1
#
_cell.length_a   1.000
_cell.length_b   1.000
_cell.length_c   1.000
_cell.angle_alpha   90.00
_cell.angle_beta   90.00
_cell.angle_gamma   90.00
#
_symmetry.space_group_name_H-M   'P 1'
#
loop_
_entity.id
_entity.type
_entity.pdbx_description
1 polymer ?
#
loop_
_entity_poly.entity_id
_entity_poly.type
_entity_poly.pdbx_seq_one_letter_code
_entity_poly.pdbx_strand_id
1 'polypeptide(L)'
;MGRLRAGVRRGLRRPARFSVRAGVQAVVPWLAAAAVVVYGALEQGLLSWARADASGPARAVALPGGGVSDGDHCGARGYHRFPLPAAASAPAPRSADPSPGPQLVLGSYGYVKPSRRVPGRLTVGLLFAPGPKGALELSRTLGGEGVAVEIEGPDGLVGGAHGVPVTWDAPARPGDAGTVRIGLAEGGGAELSLPPEALCPGYGAAAVAEHLPPATDSSNTITGQPAYTLTVSVRDPGVGVLRRSLSLPPGGDVLSANNLVPDAP
;
A
#
# COMPACT_ATOMS: atom_id res chain seq x y z
N MET A 1 15.69 6.14 -103.61
CA MET A 1 15.54 7.40 -102.87
C MET A 1 14.18 8.00 -103.23
N GLY A 2 13.27 8.13 -102.25
CA GLY A 2 11.99 8.82 -102.42
C GLY A 2 10.73 7.94 -102.53
N ARG A 3 9.76 8.26 -101.65
CA ARG A 3 8.30 8.04 -101.66
C ARG A 3 7.74 6.64 -101.35
N LEU A 4 6.86 6.59 -100.32
CA LEU A 4 5.45 6.12 -100.31
C LEU A 4 4.95 6.18 -98.84
N ARG A 5 4.12 7.16 -98.45
CA ARG A 5 2.63 7.24 -98.46
C ARG A 5 1.98 6.79 -97.13
N ALA A 6 1.17 7.72 -96.59
CA ALA A 6 -0.09 7.61 -95.83
C ALA A 6 -0.18 6.57 -94.67
N GLY A 7 -0.62 6.88 -93.46
CA GLY A 7 -1.59 7.88 -93.01
C GLY A 7 -2.88 7.18 -92.52
N VAL A 8 -2.94 6.81 -91.23
CA VAL A 8 -4.20 6.47 -90.53
C VAL A 8 -4.13 6.99 -89.10
N ARG A 9 -5.11 7.84 -88.73
CA ARG A 9 -5.35 8.37 -87.38
C ARG A 9 -5.93 7.26 -86.50
N ARG A 10 -5.37 7.05 -85.30
CA ARG A 10 -6.11 6.49 -84.15
C ARG A 10 -5.76 7.30 -82.91
N GLY A 11 -6.76 8.00 -82.37
CA GLY A 11 -6.65 8.75 -81.14
C GLY A 11 -6.43 7.81 -79.96
N LEU A 12 -5.31 8.00 -79.25
CA LEU A 12 -5.11 7.41 -77.94
C LEU A 12 -5.83 8.27 -76.90
N ARG A 13 -6.90 7.68 -76.36
CA ARG A 13 -7.63 8.18 -75.19
C ARG A 13 -6.69 8.22 -73.98
N ARG A 14 -6.72 9.34 -73.26
CA ARG A 14 -6.08 9.51 -71.95
C ARG A 14 -6.62 8.49 -70.94
N PRO A 15 -5.79 8.10 -69.94
CA PRO A 15 -6.11 7.07 -68.97
C PRO A 15 -7.28 7.48 -68.05
N ALA A 16 -8.20 6.54 -67.84
CA ALA A 16 -9.24 6.65 -66.84
C ALA A 16 -8.58 6.73 -65.45
N ARG A 17 -8.72 7.89 -64.82
CA ARG A 17 -8.37 8.09 -63.41
C ARG A 17 -9.34 7.25 -62.59
N PHE A 18 -8.86 6.17 -61.99
CA PHE A 18 -9.59 5.48 -60.93
C PHE A 18 -9.75 6.44 -59.75
N SER A 19 -11.00 6.87 -59.54
CA SER A 19 -11.40 7.71 -58.42
C SER A 19 -11.38 6.88 -57.13
N VAL A 20 -10.40 7.14 -56.27
CA VAL A 20 -10.25 6.55 -54.92
C VAL A 20 -11.30 7.12 -53.92
N ARG A 21 -12.33 7.83 -54.40
CA ARG A 21 -13.34 8.48 -53.52
C ARG A 21 -14.61 7.66 -53.26
N ALA A 22 -14.75 6.46 -53.80
CA ALA A 22 -15.99 5.67 -53.61
C ALA A 22 -15.94 4.62 -52.48
N GLY A 23 -14.78 4.36 -51.87
CA GLY A 23 -14.64 3.34 -50.82
C GLY A 23 -14.77 3.85 -49.37
N VAL A 24 -14.89 5.16 -49.15
CA VAL A 24 -14.81 5.77 -47.80
C VAL A 24 -16.19 6.16 -47.23
N GLN A 25 -17.27 6.09 -48.02
CA GLN A 25 -18.60 6.53 -47.56
C GLN A 25 -19.51 5.43 -46.98
N ALA A 26 -19.08 4.16 -46.94
CA ALA A 26 -19.92 3.07 -46.40
C ALA A 26 -19.52 2.59 -44.98
N VAL A 27 -18.36 2.98 -44.45
CA VAL A 27 -17.86 2.50 -43.13
C VAL A 27 -18.14 3.48 -41.99
N VAL A 28 -18.37 4.76 -42.31
CA VAL A 28 -18.61 5.83 -41.33
C VAL A 28 -19.87 5.64 -40.45
N PRO A 29 -21.04 5.18 -40.96
CA PRO A 29 -22.23 5.09 -40.10
C PRO A 29 -22.13 4.00 -39.04
N TRP A 30 -21.39 2.92 -39.31
CA TRP A 30 -21.23 1.82 -38.36
C TRP A 30 -20.34 2.19 -37.17
N LEU A 31 -19.32 3.02 -37.37
CA LEU A 31 -18.47 3.53 -36.27
C LEU A 31 -19.24 4.49 -35.36
N ALA A 32 -20.09 5.35 -35.94
CA ALA A 32 -20.93 6.25 -35.16
C ALA A 32 -22.00 5.49 -34.35
N ALA A 33 -22.64 4.48 -34.94
CA ALA A 33 -23.59 3.62 -34.24
C ALA A 33 -22.92 2.84 -33.10
N ALA A 34 -21.73 2.27 -33.33
CA ALA A 34 -20.95 1.60 -32.29
C ALA A 34 -20.57 2.54 -31.14
N ALA A 35 -20.17 3.78 -31.43
CA ALA A 35 -19.84 4.78 -30.41
C ALA A 35 -21.06 5.16 -29.56
N VAL A 36 -22.25 5.30 -30.16
CA VAL A 36 -23.50 5.61 -29.44
C VAL A 36 -23.95 4.43 -28.57
N VAL A 37 -23.80 3.19 -29.05
CA VAL A 37 -24.10 1.99 -28.24
C VAL A 37 -23.14 1.86 -27.06
N VAL A 38 -21.84 2.09 -27.27
CA VAL A 38 -20.85 2.06 -26.18
C VAL A 38 -21.11 3.17 -25.16
N TYR A 39 -21.43 4.39 -25.61
CA TYR A 39 -21.72 5.51 -24.71
C TYR A 39 -23.03 5.30 -23.94
N GLY A 40 -24.08 4.83 -24.62
CA GLY A 40 -25.36 4.47 -23.99
C GLY A 40 -25.21 3.33 -22.97
N ALA A 41 -24.38 2.34 -23.24
CA ALA A 41 -24.07 1.27 -22.29
C ALA A 41 -23.20 1.74 -21.11
N LEU A 42 -22.42 2.82 -21.27
CA LEU A 42 -21.65 3.46 -20.20
C LEU A 42 -22.55 4.27 -19.26
N GLU A 43 -23.50 5.04 -19.81
CA GLU A 43 -24.51 5.82 -19.07
C GLU A 43 -25.50 4.90 -18.31
N GLN A 44 -25.80 3.73 -18.86
CA GLN A 44 -26.70 2.74 -18.25
C GLN A 44 -26.00 1.75 -17.29
N GLY A 45 -24.70 1.90 -17.05
CA GLY A 45 -23.95 1.03 -16.14
C GLY A 45 -23.81 -0.43 -16.60
N LEU A 46 -24.06 -0.72 -17.87
CA LEU A 46 -23.98 -2.07 -18.45
C LEU A 46 -22.54 -2.46 -18.84
N LEU A 47 -21.67 -1.46 -19.01
CA LEU A 47 -20.24 -1.63 -19.15
C LEU A 47 -19.55 -1.19 -17.87
N SER A 48 -19.58 -2.07 -16.87
CA SER A 48 -18.61 -2.03 -15.78
C SER A 48 -17.24 -2.33 -16.41
N TRP A 49 -16.52 -1.28 -16.80
CA TRP A 49 -15.08 -1.32 -16.64
C TRP A 49 -14.89 -1.61 -15.16
N ALA A 50 -14.60 -2.87 -14.85
CA ALA A 50 -14.00 -3.20 -13.57
C ALA A 50 -12.90 -2.16 -13.40
N ARG A 51 -13.07 -1.33 -12.37
CA ARG A 51 -11.97 -0.58 -11.77
C ARG A 51 -10.80 -1.57 -11.76
N ALA A 52 -9.61 -1.17 -12.19
CA ALA A 52 -8.48 -2.09 -12.20
C ALA A 52 -8.24 -2.61 -10.76
N ASP A 53 -8.88 -3.73 -10.46
CA ASP A 53 -8.81 -4.51 -9.24
C ASP A 53 -7.64 -5.45 -9.45
N ALA A 54 -6.44 -4.91 -9.24
CA ALA A 54 -5.23 -5.70 -9.09
C ALA A 54 -4.21 -4.84 -8.37
N SER A 55 -4.11 -4.95 -7.05
CA SER A 55 -2.99 -4.35 -6.35
C SER A 55 -2.00 -5.43 -5.97
N GLY A 56 -0.79 -5.32 -6.49
CA GLY A 56 0.37 -6.15 -6.18
C GLY A 56 0.34 -7.60 -6.69
N PRO A 57 1.52 -8.23 -6.84
CA PRO A 57 1.65 -9.60 -7.31
C PRO A 57 1.50 -10.60 -6.15
N ALA A 58 0.99 -11.79 -6.43
CA ALA A 58 1.00 -12.93 -5.49
C ALA A 58 2.41 -13.55 -5.32
N ARG A 59 3.44 -12.71 -5.25
CA ARG A 59 4.83 -13.09 -5.04
C ARG A 59 5.58 -11.96 -4.35
N ALA A 60 6.62 -12.30 -3.61
CA ALA A 60 7.53 -11.31 -3.08
C ALA A 60 8.19 -10.50 -4.21
N VAL A 61 8.09 -9.17 -4.14
CA VAL A 61 8.71 -8.23 -5.09
C VAL A 61 9.30 -7.04 -4.36
N ALA A 62 10.41 -6.51 -4.87
CA ALA A 62 10.96 -5.26 -4.38
C ALA A 62 9.96 -4.12 -4.62
N LEU A 63 9.78 -3.28 -3.60
CA LEU A 63 8.81 -2.19 -3.63
C LEU A 63 9.45 -0.89 -4.13
N PRO A 64 8.67 -0.05 -4.84
CA PRO A 64 9.08 1.33 -5.09
C PRO A 64 9.34 2.06 -3.77
N GLY A 65 10.53 2.65 -3.65
CA GLY A 65 10.94 3.37 -2.44
C GLY A 65 11.67 2.53 -1.39
N GLY A 66 11.70 1.20 -1.54
CA GLY A 66 12.42 0.29 -0.65
C GLY A 66 11.51 -0.72 0.05
N GLY A 67 12.12 -1.82 0.53
CA GLY A 67 11.41 -2.95 1.10
C GLY A 67 10.97 -3.98 0.06
N VAL A 68 10.29 -5.03 0.54
CA VAL A 68 9.84 -6.18 -0.24
C VAL A 68 8.41 -6.51 0.18
N SER A 69 7.54 -6.69 -0.80
CA SER A 69 6.16 -7.14 -0.62
C SER A 69 6.14 -8.56 -0.03
N ASP A 70 5.20 -8.82 0.87
CA ASP A 70 4.89 -10.17 1.38
C ASP A 70 3.84 -10.89 0.51
N GLY A 71 3.74 -10.52 -0.78
CA GLY A 71 2.72 -11.01 -1.70
C GLY A 71 2.74 -12.52 -1.97
N ASP A 72 3.84 -13.22 -1.69
CA ASP A 72 3.91 -14.68 -1.71
C ASP A 72 3.15 -15.35 -0.54
N HIS A 73 2.68 -14.56 0.43
CA HIS A 73 1.89 -14.99 1.57
C HIS A 73 0.42 -14.55 1.53
N CYS A 74 -0.06 -14.06 0.38
CA CYS A 74 -1.45 -13.65 0.22
C CYS A 74 -2.45 -14.75 0.62
N GLY A 75 -3.43 -14.40 1.44
CA GLY A 75 -4.43 -15.31 2.00
C GLY A 75 -3.94 -16.18 3.17
N ALA A 76 -2.67 -16.07 3.58
CA ALA A 76 -2.18 -16.76 4.77
C ALA A 76 -2.77 -16.11 6.03
N ARG A 77 -3.29 -16.92 6.97
CA ARG A 77 -3.79 -16.45 8.27
C ARG A 77 -2.67 -16.42 9.30
N GLY A 78 -2.64 -15.39 10.14
CA GLY A 78 -1.66 -15.23 11.21
C GLY A 78 -0.21 -15.09 10.71
N TYR A 79 -0.02 -14.63 9.47
CA TYR A 79 1.30 -14.37 8.93
C TYR A 79 1.90 -13.12 9.57
N HIS A 80 3.09 -13.26 10.14
CA HIS A 80 3.88 -12.14 10.64
C HIS A 80 5.34 -12.37 10.29
N ARG A 81 6.01 -11.34 9.76
CA ARG A 81 7.43 -11.42 9.40
C ARG A 81 8.29 -11.70 10.63
N PHE A 82 7.97 -11.07 11.75
CA PHE A 82 8.63 -11.29 13.02
C PHE A 82 7.71 -12.07 13.96
N PRO A 83 8.24 -13.03 14.74
CA PRO A 83 7.45 -13.73 15.75
C PRO A 83 6.87 -12.74 16.75
N LEU A 84 5.54 -12.64 16.76
CA LEU A 84 4.81 -11.79 17.70
C LEU A 84 4.45 -12.59 18.96
N PRO A 85 4.53 -11.99 20.16
CA PRO A 85 3.94 -12.59 21.34
C PRO A 85 2.42 -12.71 21.14
N ALA A 86 1.78 -13.75 21.70
CA ALA A 86 0.34 -13.98 21.52
C ALA A 86 -0.52 -12.75 21.90
N ALA A 87 -0.08 -11.96 22.89
CA ALA A 87 -0.74 -10.73 23.30
C ALA A 87 -0.73 -9.61 22.25
N ALA A 88 0.15 -9.66 21.25
CA ALA A 88 0.22 -8.67 20.16
C ALA A 88 -0.75 -8.96 19.01
N SER A 89 -1.38 -10.15 18.98
CA SER A 89 -2.36 -10.55 17.96
C SER A 89 -3.81 -10.55 18.51
N ALA A 90 -4.00 -10.14 19.77
CA ALA A 90 -5.29 -10.04 20.42
C ALA A 90 -5.55 -8.60 20.90
N PRO A 91 -6.82 -8.20 21.07
CA PRO A 91 -7.16 -6.96 21.77
C PRO A 91 -6.43 -6.90 23.12
N ALA A 92 -5.71 -5.80 23.35
CA ALA A 92 -5.06 -5.62 24.64
C ALA A 92 -6.13 -5.37 25.71
N PRO A 93 -6.00 -5.93 26.93
CA PRO A 93 -6.82 -5.49 28.04
C PRO A 93 -6.55 -4.02 28.31
N ARG A 94 -7.61 -3.24 28.61
CA ARG A 94 -7.45 -1.83 28.96
C ARG A 94 -6.73 -1.70 30.30
N SER A 95 -5.43 -1.41 30.26
CA SER A 95 -4.62 -1.14 31.45
C SER A 95 -4.61 0.35 31.76
N ALA A 96 -4.82 0.71 33.04
CA ALA A 96 -4.60 2.07 33.52
C ALA A 96 -3.10 2.37 33.75
N ASP A 97 -2.29 1.33 33.91
CA ASP A 97 -0.87 1.46 34.19
C ASP A 97 -0.03 1.45 32.90
N PRO A 98 1.00 2.32 32.79
CA PRO A 98 1.92 2.30 31.66
C PRO A 98 2.64 0.96 31.54
N SER A 99 2.70 0.42 30.31
CA SER A 99 3.43 -0.84 30.08
C SER A 99 4.91 -0.68 30.46
N PRO A 100 5.48 -1.62 31.24
CA PRO A 100 6.86 -1.53 31.68
C PRO A 100 7.78 -1.89 30.50
N GLY A 101 8.34 -0.89 29.82
CA GLY A 101 9.31 -1.08 28.74
C GLY A 101 9.03 -0.26 27.49
N PRO A 102 9.93 -0.31 26.48
CA PRO A 102 9.70 0.35 25.20
C PRO A 102 8.43 -0.16 24.53
N GLN A 103 7.70 0.76 23.92
CA GLN A 103 6.43 0.52 23.25
C GLN A 103 6.45 1.13 21.84
N LEU A 104 5.76 0.45 20.95
CA LEU A 104 5.35 0.97 19.66
C LEU A 104 3.83 1.14 19.69
N VAL A 105 3.34 2.26 19.18
CA VAL A 105 1.92 2.56 19.05
C VAL A 105 1.66 3.08 17.64
N LEU A 106 0.50 2.74 17.07
CA LEU A 106 0.05 3.36 15.83
C LEU A 106 -0.46 4.77 16.14
N GLY A 107 0.21 5.79 15.61
CA GLY A 107 -0.20 7.19 15.73
C GLY A 107 -1.26 7.59 14.71
N SER A 108 -1.15 7.06 13.49
CA SER A 108 -2.13 7.26 12.42
C SER A 108 -2.03 6.12 11.41
N TYR A 109 -3.10 5.87 10.67
CA TYR A 109 -3.06 5.04 9.47
C TYR A 109 -4.19 5.44 8.53
N GLY A 110 -3.96 5.31 7.23
CA GLY A 110 -4.98 5.66 6.24
C GLY A 110 -4.47 5.64 4.82
N TYR A 111 -5.32 6.10 3.90
CA TYR A 111 -5.02 6.19 2.48
C TYR A 111 -4.77 7.64 2.06
N VAL A 112 -3.69 7.86 1.32
CA VAL A 112 -3.35 9.16 0.75
C VAL A 112 -3.21 9.03 -0.77
N LYS A 113 -3.93 9.88 -1.50
CA LYS A 113 -3.77 10.06 -2.95
C LYS A 113 -3.47 11.52 -3.27
N PRO A 114 -2.18 11.91 -3.35
CA PRO A 114 -1.79 13.32 -3.44
C PRO A 114 -2.32 14.02 -4.70
N SER A 115 -2.46 13.30 -5.81
CA SER A 115 -3.01 13.83 -7.04
C SER A 115 -3.59 12.71 -7.91
N ARG A 116 -4.26 13.08 -9.01
CA ARG A 116 -4.75 12.09 -9.99
C ARG A 116 -3.63 11.31 -10.70
N ARG A 117 -2.40 11.86 -10.74
CA ARG A 117 -1.26 11.28 -11.49
C ARG A 117 -0.31 10.48 -10.61
N VAL A 118 -0.38 10.66 -9.29
CA VAL A 118 0.45 9.93 -8.33
C VAL A 118 -0.37 8.76 -7.80
N PRO A 119 0.15 7.51 -7.87
CA PRO A 119 -0.52 6.36 -7.25
C PRO A 119 -0.83 6.66 -5.78
N GLY A 120 -2.02 6.27 -5.34
CA GLY A 120 -2.35 6.37 -3.92
C GLY A 120 -1.58 5.33 -3.13
N ARG A 121 -1.40 5.58 -1.84
CA ARG A 121 -0.61 4.72 -0.93
C ARG A 121 -1.27 4.65 0.43
N LEU A 122 -0.99 3.59 1.17
CA LEU A 122 -1.29 3.54 2.59
C LEU A 122 -0.16 4.23 3.35
N THR A 123 -0.50 5.05 4.33
CA THR A 123 0.45 5.71 5.21
C THR A 123 0.21 5.24 6.62
N VAL A 124 1.26 5.01 7.39
CA VAL A 124 1.17 4.63 8.80
C VAL A 124 2.14 5.49 9.61
N GLY A 125 1.60 6.24 10.56
CA GLY A 125 2.36 6.97 11.56
C GLY A 125 2.63 6.08 12.77
N LEU A 126 3.86 6.08 13.22
CA LEU A 126 4.40 5.28 14.31
C LEU A 126 4.84 6.18 15.45
N LEU A 127 4.47 5.80 16.67
CA LEU A 127 4.88 6.46 17.90
C LEU A 127 5.71 5.49 18.72
N PHE A 128 6.94 5.89 19.01
CA PHE A 128 7.87 5.16 19.85
C PHE A 128 7.95 5.84 21.21
N ALA A 129 7.63 5.11 22.26
CA ALA A 129 7.78 5.57 23.63
C ALA A 129 8.74 4.64 24.36
N PRO A 130 9.79 5.14 25.03
CA PRO A 130 10.51 4.32 25.98
C PRO A 130 9.60 4.00 27.16
N GLY A 131 9.85 2.89 27.86
CA GLY A 131 9.17 2.60 29.13
C GLY A 131 9.49 3.66 30.18
N PRO A 132 8.92 3.63 31.40
CA PRO A 132 9.02 4.72 32.38
C PRO A 132 10.45 5.14 32.82
N LYS A 133 11.49 4.42 32.41
CA LYS A 133 12.92 4.77 32.63
C LYS A 133 13.75 4.43 31.37
N GLY A 134 14.77 5.23 31.08
CA GLY A 134 15.76 5.01 30.01
C GLY A 134 15.44 5.64 28.64
N ALA A 135 16.44 5.81 27.79
CA ALA A 135 16.23 6.23 26.39
C ALA A 135 16.25 4.99 25.49
N LEU A 136 15.47 5.02 24.41
CA LEU A 136 15.48 3.98 23.39
C LEU A 136 16.44 4.41 22.27
N GLU A 137 17.53 3.67 22.11
CA GLU A 137 18.43 3.78 20.96
C GLU A 137 17.95 2.80 19.89
N LEU A 138 17.61 3.29 18.72
CA LEU A 138 17.23 2.47 17.56
C LEU A 138 18.25 2.66 16.45
N SER A 139 18.43 1.67 15.59
CA SER A 139 19.24 1.82 14.39
C SER A 139 18.62 2.90 13.48
N ARG A 140 19.44 3.73 12.80
CA ARG A 140 18.93 4.76 11.86
C ARG A 140 18.06 4.15 10.77
N THR A 141 18.48 3.01 10.25
CA THR A 141 17.61 2.10 9.52
C THR A 141 16.90 1.26 10.57
N LEU A 142 15.67 1.63 10.92
CA LEU A 142 14.91 0.97 11.99
C LEU A 142 15.02 -0.55 11.86
N GLY A 143 15.59 -1.19 12.88
CA GLY A 143 15.68 -2.62 13.00
C GLY A 143 16.77 -3.35 12.21
N GLY A 144 17.63 -2.65 11.46
CA GLY A 144 18.66 -3.26 10.61
C GLY A 144 18.12 -4.03 9.41
N GLU A 145 16.94 -4.64 9.54
CA GLU A 145 16.15 -5.34 8.52
C GLU A 145 14.92 -4.51 8.06
N GLY A 146 14.68 -3.33 8.63
CA GLY A 146 13.54 -2.45 8.33
C GLY A 146 12.26 -2.77 9.11
N VAL A 147 11.21 -2.00 8.84
CA VAL A 147 9.87 -2.22 9.43
C VAL A 147 9.12 -3.26 8.63
N ALA A 148 8.39 -4.13 9.33
CA ALA A 148 7.41 -5.04 8.74
C ALA A 148 5.99 -4.53 9.00
N VAL A 149 5.15 -4.59 7.99
CA VAL A 149 3.75 -4.18 8.04
C VAL A 149 2.93 -5.29 7.41
N GLU A 150 1.95 -5.78 8.14
CA GLU A 150 1.05 -6.84 7.68
C GLU A 150 -0.40 -6.39 7.85
N ILE A 151 -1.22 -6.63 6.83
CA ILE A 151 -2.65 -6.33 6.85
C ILE A 151 -3.40 -7.63 6.62
N GLU A 152 -4.13 -8.09 7.64
CA GLU A 152 -4.93 -9.31 7.60
C GLU A 152 -6.42 -8.97 7.56
N GLY A 153 -7.12 -9.53 6.58
CA GLY A 153 -8.58 -9.49 6.48
C GLY A 153 -9.22 -10.80 6.94
N PRO A 154 -10.55 -10.95 6.77
CA PRO A 154 -11.29 -12.14 7.18
C PRO A 154 -10.77 -13.45 6.59
N ASP A 155 -10.15 -13.38 5.40
CA ASP A 155 -9.65 -14.51 4.63
C ASP A 155 -8.11 -14.64 4.66
N GLY A 156 -7.45 -13.93 5.57
CA GLY A 156 -5.98 -13.93 5.70
C GLY A 156 -5.33 -12.67 5.14
N LEU A 157 -4.02 -12.74 4.89
CA LEU A 157 -3.20 -11.60 4.48
C LEU A 157 -3.73 -10.98 3.18
N VAL A 158 -4.04 -9.69 3.22
CA VAL A 158 -4.51 -8.88 2.08
C VAL A 158 -3.44 -7.90 1.58
N GLY A 159 -2.34 -7.78 2.31
CA GLY A 159 -1.18 -7.00 1.92
C GLY A 159 -0.14 -6.99 3.03
N GLY A 160 1.10 -6.74 2.66
CA GLY A 160 2.18 -6.63 3.61
C GLY A 160 3.50 -6.33 2.94
N ALA A 161 4.44 -5.84 3.74
CA ALA A 161 5.81 -5.65 3.31
C ALA A 161 6.76 -5.67 4.49
N HIS A 162 7.99 -6.09 4.24
CA HIS A 162 9.10 -5.99 5.18
C HIS A 162 10.25 -5.18 4.57
N GLY A 163 11.18 -4.72 5.42
CA GLY A 163 12.26 -3.85 4.95
C GLY A 163 11.80 -2.45 4.56
N VAL A 164 10.60 -2.04 4.99
CA VAL A 164 10.01 -0.76 4.59
C VAL A 164 10.77 0.37 5.29
N PRO A 165 11.28 1.35 4.53
CA PRO A 165 11.95 2.51 5.12
C PRO A 165 10.95 3.44 5.80
N VAL A 166 11.42 4.14 6.82
CA VAL A 166 10.65 5.15 7.54
C VAL A 166 11.22 6.54 7.34
N THR A 167 10.37 7.55 7.49
CA THR A 167 10.74 8.96 7.59
C THR A 167 10.47 9.42 9.01
N TRP A 168 11.44 10.04 9.68
CA TRP A 168 11.25 10.55 11.03
C TRP A 168 10.58 11.93 11.02
N ASP A 169 9.52 12.13 11.82
CA ASP A 169 8.66 13.34 11.80
C ASP A 169 9.32 14.57 12.46
N ALA A 170 10.24 14.33 13.38
CA ALA A 170 11.15 15.32 13.94
C ALA A 170 12.57 14.74 13.85
N PRO A 171 13.64 15.57 13.87
CA PRO A 171 14.99 15.03 13.96
C PRO A 171 15.13 14.35 15.31
N ALA A 172 14.85 13.06 15.33
CA ALA A 172 15.23 12.19 16.43
C ALA A 172 16.74 12.41 16.64
N ARG A 173 17.14 12.65 17.90
CA ARG A 173 18.50 13.10 18.16
C ARG A 173 19.45 12.03 17.63
N PRO A 174 20.46 12.38 16.82
CA PRO A 174 21.47 11.42 16.42
C PRO A 174 22.03 10.76 17.68
N GLY A 175 21.94 9.44 17.77
CA GLY A 175 22.63 8.68 18.79
C GLY A 175 24.08 8.40 18.37
N ASP A 176 24.75 7.52 19.10
CA ASP A 176 26.10 7.10 18.77
C ASP A 176 26.13 6.31 17.45
N ALA A 177 27.20 6.49 16.65
CA ALA A 177 27.57 5.65 15.49
C ALA A 177 26.39 5.02 14.68
N GLY A 178 25.49 5.84 14.14
CA GLY A 178 24.43 5.35 13.24
C GLY A 178 23.12 4.93 13.92
N THR A 179 22.92 5.29 15.19
CA THR A 179 21.63 5.16 15.88
C THR A 179 20.84 6.47 15.89
N VAL A 180 19.57 6.33 16.28
CA VAL A 180 18.57 7.34 16.56
C VAL A 180 18.17 7.19 18.03
N ARG A 181 18.26 8.27 18.78
CA ARG A 181 17.91 8.31 20.21
C ARG A 181 16.53 8.89 20.43
N ILE A 182 15.68 8.15 21.14
CA ILE A 182 14.34 8.54 21.55
C ILE A 182 14.29 8.71 23.07
N GLY A 183 13.95 9.92 23.53
CA GLY A 183 13.85 10.26 24.94
C GLY A 183 12.48 9.95 25.56
N LEU A 184 12.46 9.72 26.88
CA LEU A 184 11.27 9.37 27.67
C LEU A 184 10.14 10.39 27.58
N ALA A 185 10.51 11.67 27.68
CA ALA A 185 9.56 12.77 27.78
C ALA A 185 9.07 13.26 26.41
N GLU A 186 9.85 13.00 25.37
CA GLU A 186 9.62 13.56 24.03
C GLU A 186 8.96 12.52 23.10
N GLY A 187 9.22 11.22 23.31
CA GLY A 187 8.83 10.18 22.37
C GLY A 187 9.54 10.34 21.02
N GLY A 188 9.20 9.49 20.06
CA GLY A 188 9.69 9.56 18.68
C GLY A 188 8.55 9.27 17.71
N GLY A 189 8.42 10.08 16.66
CA GLY A 189 7.46 9.90 15.58
C GLY A 189 8.16 9.52 14.29
N ALA A 190 7.62 8.51 13.58
CA ALA A 190 8.05 8.18 12.23
C ALA A 190 6.86 7.80 11.36
N GLU A 191 6.93 8.08 10.07
CA GLU A 191 5.95 7.68 9.08
C GLU A 191 6.55 6.64 8.13
N LEU A 192 5.74 5.66 7.73
CA LEU A 192 6.02 4.79 6.59
C LEU A 192 4.90 4.87 5.57
N SER A 193 5.23 4.49 4.33
CA SER A 193 4.33 4.49 3.20
C SER A 193 4.38 3.13 2.51
N LEU A 194 3.24 2.47 2.37
CA LEU A 194 3.08 1.25 1.59
C LEU A 194 2.50 1.58 0.21
N PRO A 195 3.23 1.30 -0.87
CA PRO A 195 2.71 1.49 -2.21
C PRO A 195 1.70 0.37 -2.55
N PRO A 196 0.85 0.54 -3.58
CA PRO A 196 -0.14 -0.46 -4.00
C PRO A 196 0.43 -1.85 -4.27
N GLU A 197 1.69 -1.93 -4.68
CA GLU A 197 2.42 -3.17 -4.97
C GLU A 197 2.66 -4.03 -3.71
N ALA A 198 2.51 -3.47 -2.51
CA ALA A 198 2.56 -4.20 -1.25
C ALA A 198 1.26 -4.96 -0.94
N LEU A 199 0.18 -4.70 -1.68
CA LEU A 199 -1.10 -5.37 -1.47
C LEU A 199 -1.20 -6.68 -2.25
N CYS A 200 -2.13 -7.54 -1.84
CA CYS A 200 -2.43 -8.77 -2.54
C CYS A 200 -3.30 -8.53 -3.78
N PRO A 201 -3.15 -9.33 -4.85
CA PRO A 201 -3.94 -9.16 -6.06
C PRO A 201 -5.44 -9.04 -5.77
N GLY A 202 -6.08 -8.04 -6.39
CA GLY A 202 -7.49 -7.74 -6.20
C GLY A 202 -7.82 -6.76 -5.06
N TYR A 203 -6.88 -6.42 -4.16
CA TYR A 203 -7.16 -5.55 -3.02
C TYR A 203 -6.75 -4.10 -3.25
N GLY A 204 -7.69 -3.17 -3.43
CA GLY A 204 -7.37 -1.74 -3.58
C GLY A 204 -6.94 -1.06 -2.27
N ALA A 205 -5.88 -0.23 -2.29
CA ALA A 205 -5.40 0.48 -1.10
C ALA A 205 -6.46 1.36 -0.40
N ALA A 206 -7.34 2.01 -1.17
CA ALA A 206 -8.43 2.79 -0.60
C ALA A 206 -9.47 1.90 0.11
N ALA A 207 -9.87 0.78 -0.52
CA ALA A 207 -10.82 -0.17 0.06
C ALA A 207 -10.26 -0.86 1.31
N VAL A 208 -8.98 -1.24 1.27
CA VAL A 208 -8.27 -1.77 2.45
C VAL A 208 -8.31 -0.74 3.59
N ALA A 209 -7.99 0.53 3.30
CA ALA A 209 -8.01 1.59 4.31
C ALA A 209 -9.38 1.83 4.94
N GLU A 210 -10.48 1.64 4.20
CA GLU A 210 -11.85 1.79 4.71
C GLU A 210 -12.21 0.73 5.77
N HIS A 211 -11.49 -0.41 5.80
CA HIS A 211 -11.72 -1.51 6.75
C HIS A 211 -10.76 -1.52 7.96
N LEU A 212 -9.78 -0.62 8.00
CA LEU A 212 -8.82 -0.50 9.11
C LEU A 212 -9.39 0.22 10.35
N PRO A 213 -10.28 1.23 10.23
CA PRO A 213 -10.91 1.81 11.41
C PRO A 213 -11.85 0.83 12.10
N PRO A 214 -12.03 0.94 13.43
CA PRO A 214 -13.05 0.17 14.13
C PRO A 214 -14.46 0.56 13.69
N ALA A 215 -15.39 -0.39 13.81
CA ALA A 215 -16.80 -0.11 13.55
C ALA A 215 -17.33 0.93 14.54
N THR A 216 -18.10 1.89 14.04
CA THR A 216 -18.74 2.94 14.84
C THR A 216 -20.21 3.08 14.52
N ASP A 217 -21.01 3.52 15.50
CA ASP A 217 -22.41 3.91 15.28
C ASP A 217 -22.55 5.37 14.84
N SER A 218 -23.78 5.84 14.64
CA SER A 218 -24.07 7.23 14.25
C SER A 218 -23.67 8.28 15.28
N SER A 219 -23.33 7.89 16.51
CA SER A 219 -22.78 8.76 17.55
C SER A 219 -21.25 8.72 17.65
N ASN A 220 -20.57 8.03 16.73
CA ASN A 220 -19.13 7.76 16.76
C ASN A 220 -18.69 6.91 17.96
N THR A 221 -19.60 6.12 18.54
CA THR A 221 -19.24 5.15 19.57
C THR A 221 -18.68 3.91 18.90
N ILE A 222 -17.54 3.40 19.38
CA ILE A 222 -16.94 2.16 18.88
C ILE A 222 -17.86 0.98 19.24
N THR A 223 -18.29 0.23 18.24
CA THR A 223 -19.23 -0.90 18.38
C THR A 223 -18.59 -2.26 18.12
N GLY A 224 -17.33 -2.30 17.65
CA GLY A 224 -16.62 -3.54 17.39
C GLY A 224 -15.18 -3.34 16.97
N GLN A 225 -14.47 -4.47 16.82
CA GLN A 225 -13.12 -4.51 16.27
C GLN A 225 -13.11 -4.08 14.80
N PRO A 226 -11.99 -3.57 14.28
CA PRO A 226 -11.84 -3.31 12.84
C PRO A 226 -11.99 -4.62 12.06
N ALA A 227 -12.53 -4.53 10.84
CA ALA A 227 -12.71 -5.70 9.99
C ALA A 227 -11.36 -6.25 9.52
N TYR A 228 -10.38 -5.36 9.29
CA TYR A 228 -9.02 -5.72 8.90
C TYR A 228 -8.05 -5.31 10.02
N THR A 229 -7.12 -6.21 10.32
CA THR A 229 -6.07 -5.99 11.31
C THR A 229 -4.82 -5.48 10.61
N LEU A 230 -4.41 -4.26 10.92
CA LEU A 230 -3.09 -3.73 10.58
C LEU A 230 -2.15 -4.05 11.74
N THR A 231 -1.05 -4.73 11.42
CA THR A 231 0.05 -4.99 12.36
C THR A 231 1.31 -4.35 11.82
N VAL A 232 2.05 -3.68 12.69
CA VAL A 232 3.38 -3.13 12.39
C VAL A 232 4.35 -3.71 13.39
N SER A 233 5.49 -4.19 12.93
CA SER A 233 6.53 -4.73 13.79
C SER A 233 7.93 -4.24 13.39
N VAL A 234 8.76 -4.03 14.42
CA VAL A 234 10.13 -3.53 14.29
C VAL A 234 11.03 -4.40 15.16
N ARG A 235 12.00 -5.08 14.54
CA ARG A 235 13.02 -5.85 15.23
C ARG A 235 14.29 -5.03 15.35
N ASP A 236 14.63 -4.47 16.51
CA ASP A 236 15.86 -3.70 16.70
C ASP A 236 16.62 -4.14 17.97
N PRO A 237 17.93 -4.46 17.89
CA PRO A 237 18.71 -4.87 19.06
C PRO A 237 18.67 -3.88 20.24
N GLY A 238 18.48 -2.59 19.97
CA GLY A 238 18.36 -1.56 20.99
C GLY A 238 17.13 -1.74 21.89
N VAL A 239 16.06 -2.37 21.39
CA VAL A 239 14.88 -2.77 22.17
C VAL A 239 15.28 -3.78 23.25
N GLY A 240 16.02 -4.82 22.88
CA GLY A 240 16.49 -5.83 23.83
C GLY A 240 17.52 -5.30 24.82
N VAL A 241 18.35 -4.33 24.42
CA VAL A 241 19.26 -3.62 25.33
C VAL A 241 18.46 -2.87 26.39
N LEU A 242 17.45 -2.08 26.01
CA LEU A 242 16.63 -1.32 26.95
C LEU A 242 15.81 -2.23 27.87
N ARG A 243 15.21 -3.32 27.35
CA ARG A 243 14.44 -4.25 28.20
C ARG A 243 15.31 -4.89 29.28
N ARG A 244 16.55 -5.28 28.94
CA ARG A 244 17.52 -5.83 29.88
C ARG A 244 17.95 -4.81 30.93
N SER A 245 18.21 -3.55 30.55
CA SER A 245 18.58 -2.52 31.51
C SER A 245 17.45 -2.18 32.49
N LEU A 246 16.21 -2.43 32.09
CA LEU A 246 15.02 -2.31 32.93
C LEU A 246 14.66 -3.58 33.73
N SER A 247 15.50 -4.63 33.65
CA SER A 247 15.23 -5.95 34.28
C SER A 247 13.87 -6.55 33.89
N LEU A 248 13.38 -6.22 32.69
CA LEU A 248 12.17 -6.82 32.14
C LEU A 248 12.48 -8.23 31.66
N PRO A 249 11.47 -9.13 31.62
CA PRO A 249 11.64 -10.41 30.97
C PRO A 249 12.22 -10.21 29.56
N PRO A 250 13.15 -11.06 29.11
CA PRO A 250 13.68 -11.00 27.75
C PRO A 250 12.53 -11.25 26.76
N GLY A 251 11.85 -10.18 26.36
CA GLY A 251 10.69 -10.19 25.47
C GLY A 251 11.08 -10.06 23.99
N GLY A 252 12.33 -10.38 23.67
CA GLY A 252 12.92 -10.21 22.35
C GLY A 252 13.23 -8.76 21.99
N ASP A 253 13.77 -8.61 20.77
CA ASP A 253 14.17 -7.34 20.16
C ASP A 253 13.04 -6.72 19.32
N VAL A 254 11.81 -7.23 19.44
CA VAL A 254 10.67 -6.85 18.61
C VAL A 254 9.73 -5.93 19.39
N LEU A 255 9.40 -4.79 18.78
CA LEU A 255 8.24 -3.98 19.12
C LEU A 255 7.15 -4.23 18.09
N SER A 256 5.90 -4.23 18.52
CA SER A 256 4.75 -4.41 17.62
C SER A 256 3.60 -3.52 18.06
N ALA A 257 2.79 -3.07 17.11
CA ALA A 257 1.54 -2.37 17.33
C ALA A 257 0.47 -2.89 16.36
N ASN A 258 -0.79 -2.83 16.77
CA ASN A 258 -1.93 -3.16 15.94
C ASN A 258 -3.05 -2.12 16.10
N ASN A 259 -4.06 -2.18 15.22
CA ASN A 259 -5.23 -1.29 15.24
C ASN A 259 -6.42 -1.85 16.04
N LEU A 260 -6.23 -2.91 16.82
CA LEU A 260 -7.31 -3.51 17.61
C LEU A 260 -7.73 -2.57 18.74
N VAL A 261 -9.03 -2.54 19.00
CA VAL A 261 -9.61 -1.76 20.09
C VAL A 261 -9.38 -2.55 21.39
N PRO A 262 -8.86 -1.92 22.46
CA PRO A 262 -8.72 -2.61 23.75
C PRO A 262 -10.06 -3.13 24.27
N ASP A 263 -10.05 -4.33 24.86
CA ASP A 263 -11.26 -4.92 25.45
C ASP A 263 -11.78 -4.05 26.60
N ALA A 264 -13.10 -4.11 26.83
CA ALA A 264 -13.70 -3.52 28.02
C ALA A 264 -13.11 -4.19 29.29
N PRO A 265 -12.91 -3.45 30.38
CA PRO A 265 -12.40 -3.99 31.63
C PRO A 265 -13.31 -5.08 32.23
#